data_AF-A0A3N4M254-F1
#
_entry.id   AF-A0A3N4M254-F1
#
_cell.length_a   1.000
_cell.length_b   1.000
_cell.length_c   1.000
_cell.angle_alpha   90.00
_cell.angle_beta   90.00
_cell.angle_gamma   90.00
#
_symmetry.space_group_name_H-M   'P 1'
#
loop_
_entity.id
_entity.type
_entity.pdbx_description
1 polymer ?
#
loop_
_entity_poly.entity_id
_entity_poly.type
_entity_poly.pdbx_seq_one_letter_code
_entity_poly.pdbx_strand_id
1 'polypeptide(L)'
;MLSRQYAFRARFHQAPFRRPLSTVVNESLKASADGAGAAAAAADSPPAVGSLRLRKALQEALRATVPRHNWTKDEIREIYNTPLMELAHQSGVLHRRFHSPSAVQMCTLMNIKTGGCSEDCSYCAQSSRYDTGLKATKLSPVDTVLEAARIAKSNGSTRFCMGAAWRDMRGRKSGLKNIKAMVEGVRGLDMEVCVTLGMINSAQAAELKEAGLTAYNHNVDTSREYYPNVITTRTYDERLQTLAHVRDAGINVCSGGILGLGEKPEDHVGLIYTVSTLPSHPESFPVNALVPIKGTPLGDQERIPFDAVLRTISTARIVMPATIIRIAAGRKTMSEAEQILCFNAGANAIFTGEKMLTTECNGWDEDKEMFGRWGLVPMKSFERGASQRTPEKSSQQAGPKINANKKNT
;
A
#
# COMPACT_ATOMS: atom_id res chain seq x y z
N MET A 1 34.08 -8.62 -62.40
CA MET A 1 35.02 -9.58 -63.02
C MET A 1 35.92 -10.16 -61.93
N LEU A 2 35.91 -11.50 -61.79
CA LEU A 2 36.93 -12.39 -61.20
C LEU A 2 37.31 -12.17 -59.72
N SER A 3 36.78 -12.94 -58.76
CA SER A 3 37.04 -14.37 -58.44
C SER A 3 38.38 -14.62 -57.75
N ARG A 4 38.33 -15.04 -56.48
CA ARG A 4 38.92 -16.30 -56.00
C ARG A 4 38.44 -16.66 -54.59
N GLN A 5 37.78 -17.81 -54.51
CA GLN A 5 37.44 -18.57 -53.31
C GLN A 5 38.71 -19.16 -52.67
N TYR A 6 38.73 -19.33 -51.34
CA TYR A 6 39.23 -20.54 -50.68
C TYR A 6 38.49 -20.73 -49.35
N ALA A 7 37.89 -21.91 -49.20
CA ALA A 7 37.18 -22.41 -48.03
C ALA A 7 38.15 -23.07 -47.03
N PHE A 8 37.86 -23.08 -45.72
CA PHE A 8 38.17 -24.24 -44.87
C PHE A 8 37.38 -24.29 -43.54
N ARG A 9 36.50 -25.30 -43.48
CA ARG A 9 36.08 -26.19 -42.36
C ARG A 9 35.86 -25.64 -40.94
N ALA A 10 34.60 -25.76 -40.52
CA ALA A 10 34.16 -25.93 -39.13
C ALA A 10 34.77 -27.20 -38.48
N ARG A 11 35.19 -27.10 -37.23
CA ARG A 11 35.34 -28.23 -36.31
C ARG A 11 34.45 -28.00 -35.09
N PHE A 12 33.43 -28.84 -34.98
CA PHE A 12 32.77 -29.12 -33.71
C PHE A 12 33.75 -29.87 -32.80
N HIS A 13 33.90 -29.41 -31.56
CA HIS A 13 34.43 -30.23 -30.47
C HIS A 13 33.33 -30.36 -29.42
N GLN A 14 32.77 -31.58 -29.37
CA GLN A 14 32.04 -32.10 -28.23
C GLN A 14 33.04 -32.32 -27.09
N ALA A 15 32.73 -31.80 -25.90
CA ALA A 15 33.35 -32.22 -24.65
C ALA A 15 32.24 -32.65 -23.67
N PRO A 16 32.44 -33.72 -22.88
CA PRO A 16 31.35 -34.49 -22.31
C PRO A 16 30.84 -33.96 -20.96
N PHE A 17 29.60 -34.35 -20.72
CA PHE A 17 28.75 -34.15 -19.55
C PHE A 17 29.26 -34.84 -18.27
N ARG A 18 28.89 -34.25 -17.12
CA ARG A 18 28.75 -34.80 -15.75
C ARG A 18 30.01 -34.99 -14.88
N ARG A 19 30.08 -34.17 -13.81
CA ARG A 19 30.54 -34.61 -12.48
C ARG A 19 29.47 -34.21 -11.44
N PRO A 20 29.16 -35.08 -10.46
CA PRO A 20 28.17 -34.79 -9.42
C PRO A 20 28.75 -33.81 -8.39
N LEU A 21 27.92 -32.87 -7.91
CA LEU A 21 28.21 -32.08 -6.71
C LEU A 21 28.09 -33.00 -5.48
N SER A 22 29.23 -33.40 -4.92
CA SER A 22 29.28 -33.93 -3.56
C SER A 22 30.58 -33.55 -2.86
N THR A 23 30.42 -33.03 -1.65
CA THR A 23 31.40 -32.99 -0.54
C THR A 23 32.72 -32.23 -0.76
N VAL A 24 32.72 -30.94 -0.38
CA VAL A 24 33.88 -30.31 0.29
C VAL A 24 33.34 -29.46 1.44
N VAL A 25 33.09 -30.09 2.57
CA VAL A 25 32.99 -29.46 3.90
C VAL A 25 33.92 -30.28 4.79
N ASN A 26 34.65 -29.59 5.67
CA ASN A 26 35.76 -30.04 6.52
C ASN A 26 37.12 -30.17 5.86
N GLU A 27 37.92 -29.11 5.98
CA GLU A 27 39.22 -29.15 6.66
C GLU A 27 39.76 -27.72 6.75
N SER A 28 39.72 -27.11 7.94
CA SER A 28 40.63 -26.05 8.42
C SER A 28 40.12 -25.40 9.70
N LEU A 29 40.14 -26.13 10.82
CA LEU A 29 40.08 -25.54 12.18
C LEU A 29 40.92 -26.39 13.13
N LYS A 30 42.23 -26.20 13.11
CA LYS A 30 43.17 -26.50 14.21
C LYS A 30 44.34 -25.49 14.13
N ALA A 31 44.81 -25.08 15.31
CA ALA A 31 45.64 -23.91 15.62
C ALA A 31 44.80 -22.60 15.62
N SER A 32 44.68 -21.82 16.70
CA SER A 32 45.58 -21.58 17.82
C SER A 32 44.78 -21.15 19.05
N ALA A 33 44.99 -21.82 20.17
CA ALA A 33 44.63 -21.31 21.49
C ALA A 33 45.80 -20.48 22.00
N ASP A 34 45.57 -19.20 22.30
CA ASP A 34 46.16 -18.49 23.46
C ASP A 34 45.67 -17.03 23.52
N GLY A 35 45.12 -16.66 24.68
CA GLY A 35 45.18 -15.31 25.27
C GLY A 35 44.35 -14.17 24.66
N ALA A 36 43.19 -13.87 25.26
CA ALA A 36 42.83 -12.52 25.74
C ALA A 36 41.39 -12.51 26.28
N GLY A 37 41.23 -12.18 27.56
CA GLY A 37 39.93 -11.95 28.17
C GLY A 37 39.30 -10.64 27.67
N ALA A 38 38.09 -10.74 27.15
CA ALA A 38 37.17 -9.62 27.00
C ALA A 38 35.74 -10.17 27.11
N ALA A 39 34.94 -9.58 27.99
CA ALA A 39 33.54 -9.94 28.21
C ALA A 39 32.73 -9.72 26.93
N ALA A 40 32.40 -10.81 26.23
CA ALA A 40 31.50 -10.79 25.09
C ALA A 40 30.07 -10.96 25.58
N ALA A 41 29.24 -9.95 25.31
CA ALA A 41 27.79 -10.05 25.39
C ALA A 41 27.31 -11.24 24.55
N ALA A 42 26.34 -11.99 25.06
CA ALA A 42 25.76 -13.15 24.40
C ALA A 42 25.18 -12.74 23.03
N ALA A 43 25.95 -12.96 21.97
CA ALA A 43 25.48 -12.89 20.60
C ALA A 43 24.63 -14.15 20.35
N ASP A 44 23.34 -13.93 20.19
CA ASP A 44 22.36 -14.97 19.84
C ASP A 44 22.81 -15.65 18.53
N SER A 45 22.97 -16.98 18.57
CA SER A 45 23.36 -17.75 17.39
C SER A 45 22.24 -17.71 16.34
N PRO A 46 22.55 -17.70 15.01
CA PRO A 46 21.51 -17.75 14.00
C PRO A 46 20.69 -19.04 14.17
N PRO A 47 19.35 -18.97 14.11
CA PRO A 47 18.52 -20.16 14.32
C PRO A 47 18.84 -21.19 13.25
N ALA A 48 19.04 -22.44 13.69
CA ALA A 48 19.26 -23.57 12.81
C ALA A 48 18.15 -23.66 11.76
N VAL A 49 18.52 -23.95 10.51
CA VAL A 49 17.62 -24.20 9.38
C VAL A 49 16.88 -25.53 9.60
N GLY A 50 16.04 -25.58 10.63
CA GLY A 50 15.07 -26.65 10.82
C GLY A 50 14.03 -26.54 9.70
N SER A 51 13.63 -27.68 9.13
CA SER A 51 12.70 -27.75 7.99
C SER A 51 11.56 -26.74 8.18
N LEU A 52 11.41 -25.81 7.24
CA LEU A 52 10.37 -24.79 7.19
C LEU A 52 9.00 -25.47 7.01
N ARG A 53 8.52 -26.15 8.05
CA ARG A 53 7.12 -26.52 8.11
C ARG A 53 6.39 -25.20 8.32
N LEU A 54 5.83 -24.67 7.22
CA LEU A 54 5.07 -23.42 7.23
C LEU A 54 4.09 -23.48 8.40
N ARG A 55 4.09 -22.44 9.23
CA ARG A 55 3.26 -22.40 10.43
C ARG A 55 1.77 -22.34 10.03
N LYS A 56 0.88 -22.77 10.93
CA LYS A 56 -0.53 -23.06 10.62
C LYS A 56 -1.25 -21.85 10.00
N ALA A 57 -1.11 -20.66 10.59
CA ALA A 57 -1.77 -19.45 10.12
C ALA A 57 -1.35 -19.08 8.69
N LEU A 58 -0.05 -19.22 8.37
CA LEU A 58 0.45 -18.98 7.02
C LEU A 58 -0.10 -20.00 6.03
N GLN A 59 -0.13 -21.29 6.36
CA GLN A 59 -0.71 -22.31 5.48
C GLN A 59 -2.19 -22.06 5.18
N GLU A 60 -2.96 -21.69 6.19
CA GLU A 60 -4.39 -21.36 6.04
C GLU A 60 -4.57 -20.12 5.18
N ALA A 61 -3.77 -19.07 5.39
CA ALA A 61 -3.77 -17.86 4.58
C ALA A 61 -3.50 -18.17 3.09
N LEU A 62 -2.49 -19.00 2.83
CA LEU A 62 -2.08 -19.36 1.48
C LEU A 62 -3.09 -20.28 0.77
N ARG A 63 -3.97 -20.96 1.50
CA ARG A 63 -5.05 -21.76 0.90
C ARG A 63 -6.34 -20.97 0.70
N ALA A 64 -6.47 -19.79 1.30
CA ALA A 64 -7.66 -18.97 1.20
C ALA A 64 -7.99 -18.65 -0.27
N THR A 65 -9.26 -18.83 -0.65
CA THR A 65 -9.80 -18.42 -1.95
C THR A 65 -10.61 -17.13 -1.86
N VAL A 66 -10.97 -16.72 -0.64
CA VAL A 66 -11.67 -15.48 -0.31
C VAL A 66 -11.00 -14.81 0.90
N PRO A 67 -11.06 -13.47 1.03
CA PRO A 67 -10.58 -12.79 2.23
C PRO A 67 -11.38 -13.19 3.48
N ARG A 68 -10.69 -13.31 4.62
CA ARG A 68 -11.30 -13.45 5.95
C ARG A 68 -11.00 -12.21 6.80
N HIS A 69 -11.85 -11.93 7.80
CA HIS A 69 -11.79 -10.71 8.62
C HIS A 69 -11.59 -10.97 10.13
N ASN A 70 -11.43 -12.24 10.52
CA ASN A 70 -11.34 -12.68 11.91
C ASN A 70 -9.89 -12.99 12.33
N TRP A 71 -8.92 -12.25 11.80
CA TRP A 71 -7.51 -12.42 12.14
C TRP A 71 -7.27 -12.15 13.63
N THR A 72 -6.46 -12.97 14.28
CA THR A 72 -5.92 -12.64 15.61
C THR A 72 -4.55 -11.97 15.48
N LYS A 73 -4.15 -11.19 16.49
CA LYS A 73 -2.79 -10.63 16.56
C LYS A 73 -1.72 -11.73 16.52
N ASP A 74 -1.99 -12.89 17.12
CA ASP A 74 -1.04 -14.00 17.17
C ASP A 74 -0.85 -14.65 15.81
N GLU A 75 -1.92 -14.84 15.04
CA GLU A 75 -1.84 -15.33 13.66
C GLU A 75 -1.06 -14.38 12.75
N ILE A 76 -1.30 -13.07 12.87
CA ILE A 76 -0.57 -12.07 12.09
C ILE A 76 0.90 -12.04 12.51
N ARG A 77 1.19 -12.11 13.82
CA ARG A 77 2.58 -12.19 14.34
C ARG A 77 3.28 -13.45 13.83
N GLU A 78 2.57 -14.58 13.77
CA GLU A 78 3.09 -15.83 13.24
C GLU A 78 3.54 -15.67 11.78
N ILE A 79 2.70 -15.05 10.94
CA ILE A 79 3.00 -14.73 9.54
C ILE A 79 4.16 -13.73 9.46
N TYR A 80 4.07 -12.62 10.19
CA TYR A 80 5.06 -11.53 10.18
C TYR A 80 6.47 -12.02 10.53
N ASN A 81 6.58 -12.98 11.46
CA ASN A 81 7.85 -13.56 11.89
C ASN A 81 8.35 -14.74 11.02
N THR A 82 7.71 -15.01 9.89
CA THR A 82 8.25 -15.94 8.87
C THR A 82 9.58 -15.39 8.34
N PRO A 83 10.59 -16.24 8.02
CA PRO A 83 11.82 -15.78 7.38
C PRO A 83 11.52 -14.94 6.14
N LEU A 84 12.17 -13.78 6.02
CA LEU A 84 11.72 -12.70 5.13
C LEU A 84 11.58 -13.13 3.67
N MET A 85 12.53 -13.90 3.16
CA MET A 85 12.50 -14.35 1.77
C MET A 85 11.37 -15.35 1.51
N GLU A 86 11.08 -16.22 2.48
CA GLU A 86 9.94 -17.13 2.41
C GLU A 86 8.63 -16.34 2.47
N LEU A 87 8.54 -15.37 3.39
CA LEU A 87 7.38 -14.49 3.52
C LEU A 87 7.09 -13.73 2.22
N ALA A 88 8.11 -13.11 1.63
CA ALA A 88 8.00 -12.36 0.39
C ALA A 88 7.63 -13.27 -0.80
N HIS A 89 8.23 -14.47 -0.88
CA HIS A 89 7.90 -15.44 -1.92
C HIS A 89 6.42 -15.87 -1.85
N GLN A 90 5.97 -16.31 -0.67
CA GLN A 90 4.60 -16.76 -0.46
C GLN A 90 3.58 -15.64 -0.69
N SER A 91 3.93 -14.42 -0.28
CA SER A 91 3.14 -13.23 -0.55
C SER A 91 2.97 -12.95 -2.05
N GLY A 92 4.06 -13.05 -2.83
CA GLY A 92 4.02 -12.91 -4.28
C GLY A 92 3.21 -14.00 -4.98
N VAL A 93 3.28 -15.24 -4.48
CA VAL A 93 2.43 -16.35 -4.96
C VAL A 93 0.95 -16.06 -4.72
N LEU A 94 0.59 -15.58 -3.52
CA LEU A 94 -0.78 -15.23 -3.20
C LEU A 94 -1.27 -14.02 -4.03
N HIS A 95 -0.43 -13.02 -4.22
CA HIS A 95 -0.74 -11.83 -5.02
C HIS A 95 -1.24 -12.20 -6.42
N ARG A 96 -0.54 -13.12 -7.10
CA ARG A 96 -0.89 -13.61 -8.45
C ARG A 96 -2.25 -14.30 -8.54
N ARG A 97 -2.81 -14.78 -7.42
CA ARG A 97 -4.13 -15.41 -7.37
C ARG A 97 -5.26 -14.40 -7.28
N PHE A 98 -5.00 -13.22 -6.70
CA PHE A 98 -6.02 -12.19 -6.45
C PHE A 98 -5.91 -10.99 -7.38
N HIS A 99 -4.73 -10.76 -7.97
CA HIS A 99 -4.42 -9.59 -8.79
C HIS A 99 -3.65 -9.99 -10.05
N SER A 100 -3.75 -9.15 -11.07
CA SER A 100 -2.82 -9.20 -12.20
C SER A 100 -1.44 -8.74 -11.72
N PRO A 101 -0.39 -9.58 -11.77
CA PRO A 101 0.89 -9.28 -11.15
C PRO A 101 1.69 -8.19 -11.86
N SER A 102 1.38 -7.89 -13.12
CA SER A 102 2.02 -6.80 -13.86
C SER A 102 1.27 -5.47 -13.73
N ALA A 103 0.03 -5.47 -13.24
CA ALA A 103 -0.80 -4.27 -13.19
C ALA A 103 -0.56 -3.49 -11.88
N VAL A 104 -0.07 -2.26 -12.00
CA VAL A 104 0.18 -1.36 -10.87
C VAL A 104 -0.72 -0.14 -10.98
N GLN A 105 -1.48 0.16 -9.92
CA GLN A 105 -2.32 1.35 -9.88
C GLN A 105 -1.47 2.62 -9.70
N MET A 106 -1.60 3.54 -10.64
CA MET A 106 -0.91 4.83 -10.62
C MET A 106 -1.86 5.91 -10.07
N CYS A 107 -1.48 6.52 -8.94
CA CYS A 107 -2.23 7.59 -8.31
C CYS A 107 -1.43 8.90 -8.35
N THR A 108 -2.07 10.02 -8.65
CA THR A 108 -1.46 11.35 -8.45
C THR A 108 -2.16 12.05 -7.29
N LEU A 109 -1.38 12.69 -6.41
CA LEU A 109 -1.89 13.38 -5.22
C LEU A 109 -1.57 14.86 -5.29
N MET A 110 -2.59 15.71 -5.20
CA MET A 110 -2.45 17.15 -5.09
C MET A 110 -2.73 17.63 -3.67
N ASN A 111 -1.83 18.44 -3.12
CA ASN A 111 -2.09 19.20 -1.90
C ASN A 111 -2.97 20.41 -2.22
N ILE A 112 -4.28 20.27 -2.06
CA ILE A 112 -5.24 21.31 -2.42
C ILE A 112 -5.34 22.42 -1.36
N LYS A 113 -4.91 22.17 -0.12
CA LYS A 113 -4.77 23.17 0.94
C LYS A 113 -3.58 22.81 1.83
N THR A 114 -2.56 23.66 1.87
CA THR A 114 -1.29 23.38 2.55
C THR A 114 -1.14 24.11 3.88
N GLY A 115 -0.50 23.47 4.85
CA GLY A 115 -0.09 24.08 6.13
C GLY A 115 -1.25 24.47 7.05
N GLY A 116 -0.96 25.06 8.21
CA GLY A 116 -1.98 25.56 9.15
C GLY A 116 -2.95 24.49 9.66
N CYS A 117 -2.47 23.26 9.85
CA CYS A 117 -3.23 22.19 10.48
C CYS A 117 -3.08 22.27 12.01
N SER A 118 -4.18 22.18 12.75
CA SER A 118 -4.17 22.26 14.23
C SER A 118 -3.62 21.01 14.93
N GLU A 119 -3.49 19.91 14.18
CA GLU A 119 -3.04 18.62 14.69
C GLU A 119 -1.54 18.61 14.98
N ASP A 120 -1.13 17.78 15.93
CA ASP A 120 0.24 17.67 16.45
C ASP A 120 0.94 16.38 15.98
N CYS A 121 0.72 15.95 14.74
CA CYS A 121 1.34 14.73 14.25
C CYS A 121 2.86 14.92 14.17
N SER A 122 3.62 14.18 14.98
CA SER A 122 5.07 14.38 15.17
C SER A 122 5.92 14.22 13.90
N TYR A 123 5.37 13.64 12.83
CA TYR A 123 6.00 13.47 11.52
C TYR A 123 5.57 14.53 10.47
N CYS A 124 4.54 15.33 10.74
CA CYS A 124 3.85 16.08 9.69
C CYS A 124 4.33 17.53 9.58
N ALA A 125 4.91 17.89 8.43
CA ALA A 125 5.36 19.25 8.17
C ALA A 125 4.24 20.30 8.06
N GLN A 126 2.98 19.88 7.95
CA GLN A 126 1.82 20.77 7.82
C GLN A 126 1.19 21.16 9.16
N SER A 127 1.66 20.57 10.26
CA SER A 127 1.26 20.92 11.62
C SER A 127 1.69 22.35 11.95
N SER A 128 0.77 23.15 12.48
CA SER A 128 1.10 24.50 12.98
C SER A 128 1.80 24.48 14.35
N ARG A 129 2.08 23.29 14.90
CA ARG A 129 2.81 23.12 16.17
C ARG A 129 4.33 23.17 15.98
N TYR A 130 4.81 23.06 14.74
CA TYR A 130 6.21 22.89 14.41
C TYR A 130 6.66 23.91 13.37
N ASP A 131 7.91 24.34 13.45
CA ASP A 131 8.51 25.24 12.46
C ASP A 131 9.30 24.44 11.43
N THR A 132 8.65 24.15 10.31
CA THR A 132 9.24 23.40 9.18
C THR A 132 9.58 24.30 8.00
N GLY A 133 9.41 25.63 8.13
CA GLY A 133 9.50 26.58 7.01
C GLY A 133 8.37 26.48 5.98
N LEU A 134 7.38 25.60 6.17
CA LEU A 134 6.28 25.42 5.24
C LEU A 134 5.30 26.60 5.29
N LYS A 135 5.07 27.24 4.15
CA LYS A 135 4.10 28.34 4.01
C LYS A 135 2.68 27.80 3.80
N ALA A 136 1.74 28.26 4.63
CA ALA A 136 0.34 27.89 4.50
C ALA A 136 -0.29 28.54 3.25
N THR A 137 -1.17 27.80 2.59
CA THR A 137 -1.92 28.27 1.41
C THR A 137 -3.42 28.14 1.65
N LYS A 138 -4.19 28.95 0.91
CA LYS A 138 -5.64 28.79 0.85
C LYS A 138 -5.99 27.54 0.04
N LEU A 139 -7.25 27.10 0.17
CA LEU A 139 -7.79 26.06 -0.68
C LEU A 139 -7.65 26.45 -2.16
N SER A 140 -7.14 25.54 -2.96
CA SER A 140 -6.93 25.72 -4.40
C SER A 140 -8.27 25.94 -5.12
N PRO A 141 -8.32 26.80 -6.15
CA PRO A 141 -9.50 26.92 -7.00
C PRO A 141 -9.85 25.60 -7.70
N VAL A 142 -11.13 25.36 -7.96
CA VAL A 142 -11.61 24.14 -8.62
C VAL A 142 -10.91 23.93 -9.97
N ASP A 143 -10.83 24.98 -10.80
CA ASP A 143 -10.23 24.88 -12.14
C ASP A 143 -8.76 24.47 -12.11
N THR A 144 -7.99 24.97 -11.13
CA THR A 144 -6.59 24.57 -10.93
C THR A 144 -6.47 23.09 -10.60
N VAL A 145 -7.38 22.57 -9.78
CA VAL A 145 -7.41 21.15 -9.41
C VAL A 145 -7.79 20.27 -10.60
N LEU A 146 -8.78 20.70 -11.39
CA LEU A 146 -9.20 19.96 -12.58
C LEU A 146 -8.11 19.96 -13.65
N GLU A 147 -7.34 21.05 -13.78
CA GLU A 147 -6.20 21.08 -14.69
C GLU A 147 -5.10 20.10 -14.27
N ALA A 148 -4.73 20.10 -12.98
CA ALA A 148 -3.80 19.11 -12.46
C ALA A 148 -4.29 17.66 -12.67
N ALA A 149 -5.60 17.42 -12.55
CA ALA A 149 -6.19 16.11 -12.82
C ALA A 149 -6.11 15.70 -14.30
N ARG A 150 -6.31 16.64 -15.25
CA ARG A 150 -6.11 16.38 -16.69
C ARG A 150 -4.67 16.01 -17.00
N ILE A 151 -3.70 16.74 -16.42
CA ILE A 151 -2.27 16.45 -16.57
C ILE A 151 -1.93 15.07 -15.98
N ALA A 152 -2.48 14.74 -14.82
CA ALA A 152 -2.29 13.42 -14.22
C ALA A 152 -2.85 12.30 -15.12
N LYS A 153 -4.06 12.49 -15.66
CA LYS A 153 -4.70 11.53 -16.58
C LYS A 153 -3.88 11.33 -17.84
N SER A 154 -3.42 12.40 -18.48
CA SER A 154 -2.62 12.31 -19.71
C SER A 154 -1.29 11.59 -19.49
N ASN A 155 -0.79 11.58 -18.25
CA ASN A 155 0.39 10.84 -17.83
C ASN A 155 0.13 9.42 -17.31
N GLY A 156 -1.11 8.91 -17.42
CA GLY A 156 -1.45 7.53 -17.12
C GLY A 156 -1.94 7.27 -15.69
N SER A 157 -2.09 8.30 -14.85
CA SER A 157 -2.73 8.13 -13.55
C SER A 157 -4.19 7.75 -13.70
N THR A 158 -4.65 6.77 -12.93
CA THR A 158 -6.04 6.30 -12.95
C THR A 158 -6.86 6.74 -11.75
N ARG A 159 -6.17 7.18 -10.69
CA ARG A 159 -6.80 7.81 -9.51
C ARG A 159 -6.17 9.16 -9.23
N PHE A 160 -6.99 10.18 -9.05
CA PHE A 160 -6.56 11.50 -8.60
C PHE A 160 -6.98 11.73 -7.15
N CYS A 161 -6.01 12.03 -6.29
CA CYS A 161 -6.17 12.19 -4.86
C CYS A 161 -6.00 13.67 -4.49
N MET A 162 -6.83 14.17 -3.58
CA MET A 162 -6.76 15.55 -3.08
C MET A 162 -6.60 15.56 -1.57
N GLY A 163 -5.53 16.19 -1.08
CA GLY A 163 -5.26 16.32 0.35
C GLY A 163 -5.43 17.75 0.85
N ALA A 164 -6.10 17.90 1.99
CA ALA A 164 -6.23 19.18 2.68
C ALA A 164 -5.66 19.09 4.10
N ALA A 165 -4.84 20.07 4.48
CA ALA A 165 -4.29 20.21 5.83
C ALA A 165 -5.35 20.70 6.83
N TRP A 166 -6.36 19.88 7.09
CA TRP A 166 -7.41 20.11 8.07
C TRP A 166 -7.48 18.96 9.07
N ARG A 167 -7.83 19.28 10.32
CA ARG A 167 -8.21 18.31 11.34
C ARG A 167 -9.49 17.56 10.95
N ASP A 168 -10.51 18.35 10.59
CA ASP A 168 -11.87 17.88 10.33
C ASP A 168 -12.56 18.81 9.33
N MET A 169 -13.79 18.45 8.95
CA MET A 169 -14.66 19.27 8.10
C MET A 169 -15.70 20.09 8.88
N ARG A 170 -15.61 20.20 10.22
CA ARG A 170 -16.58 20.95 11.02
C ARG A 170 -16.52 22.44 10.67
N GLY A 171 -17.68 23.06 10.48
CA GLY A 171 -17.80 24.47 10.07
C GLY A 171 -17.33 24.81 8.65
N ARG A 172 -16.87 23.84 7.85
CA ARG A 172 -16.26 24.08 6.52
C ARG A 172 -17.26 23.90 5.37
N LYS A 173 -18.43 24.54 5.45
CA LYS A 173 -19.50 24.39 4.43
C LYS A 173 -19.06 24.83 3.03
N SER A 174 -18.41 25.99 2.91
CA SER A 174 -17.87 26.48 1.62
C SER A 174 -16.74 25.60 1.10
N GLY A 175 -15.87 25.12 2.00
CA GLY A 175 -14.83 24.14 1.69
C GLY A 175 -15.42 22.86 1.10
N LEU A 176 -16.41 22.27 1.78
CA LEU A 176 -17.09 21.05 1.30
C LEU A 176 -17.75 21.26 -0.06
N LYS A 177 -18.43 22.40 -0.28
CA LYS A 177 -19.01 22.75 -1.59
C LYS A 177 -17.95 22.72 -2.70
N ASN A 178 -16.80 23.34 -2.46
CA ASN A 178 -15.71 23.35 -3.44
C ASN A 178 -15.11 21.95 -3.66
N ILE A 179 -14.95 21.16 -2.59
CA ILE A 179 -14.50 19.76 -2.71
C ILE A 179 -15.47 18.95 -3.56
N LYS A 180 -16.79 19.07 -3.36
CA LYS A 180 -17.79 18.36 -4.17
C LYS A 180 -17.65 18.70 -5.66
N ALA A 181 -17.49 19.98 -5.99
CA ALA A 181 -17.25 20.41 -7.38
C ALA A 181 -15.94 19.84 -7.96
N MET A 182 -14.86 19.75 -7.16
CA MET A 182 -13.62 19.09 -7.59
C MET A 182 -13.84 17.58 -7.82
N VAL A 183 -14.55 16.91 -6.91
CA VAL A 183 -14.88 15.48 -7.02
C VAL A 183 -15.67 15.20 -8.29
N GLU A 184 -16.75 15.96 -8.53
CA GLU A 184 -17.59 15.85 -9.72
C GLU A 184 -16.78 16.07 -11.01
N GLY A 185 -15.94 17.11 -11.04
CA GLY A 185 -15.12 17.41 -12.21
C GLY A 185 -14.09 16.31 -12.50
N VAL A 186 -13.40 15.77 -11.48
CA VAL A 186 -12.46 14.65 -11.65
C VAL A 186 -13.20 13.37 -12.09
N ARG A 187 -14.40 13.11 -11.55
CA ARG A 187 -15.25 12.00 -11.99
C ARG A 187 -15.64 12.12 -13.46
N GLY A 188 -15.94 13.34 -13.92
CA GLY A 188 -16.19 13.64 -15.33
C GLY A 188 -15.01 13.36 -16.25
N LEU A 189 -13.79 13.22 -15.71
CA LEU A 189 -12.60 12.79 -16.45
C LEU A 189 -12.44 11.26 -16.48
N ASP A 190 -13.43 10.48 -16.06
CA ASP A 190 -13.36 9.00 -16.01
C ASP A 190 -12.21 8.46 -15.13
N MET A 191 -11.85 9.23 -14.10
CA MET A 191 -10.87 8.84 -13.10
C MET A 191 -11.53 8.39 -11.82
N GLU A 192 -10.85 7.52 -11.07
CA GLU A 192 -11.12 7.39 -9.66
C GLU A 192 -10.74 8.69 -8.94
N VAL A 193 -11.50 9.05 -7.91
CA VAL A 193 -11.26 10.27 -7.14
C VAL A 193 -11.23 9.98 -5.66
N CYS A 194 -10.18 10.46 -5.01
CA CYS A 194 -9.95 10.27 -3.60
C CYS A 194 -9.73 11.60 -2.89
N VAL A 195 -10.16 11.71 -1.64
CA VAL A 195 -9.85 12.86 -0.80
C VAL A 195 -9.29 12.42 0.55
N THR A 196 -8.52 13.29 1.20
CA THR A 196 -8.16 13.20 2.63
C THR A 196 -8.35 14.58 3.27
N LEU A 197 -9.45 14.72 4.03
CA LEU A 197 -9.90 16.00 4.58
C LEU A 197 -9.93 15.99 6.12
N GLY A 198 -9.27 15.01 6.74
CA GLY A 198 -9.33 14.76 8.17
C GLY A 198 -10.56 13.95 8.56
N MET A 199 -11.12 14.22 9.75
CA MET A 199 -12.32 13.57 10.26
C MET A 199 -13.59 14.15 9.65
N ILE A 200 -14.51 13.29 9.26
CA ILE A 200 -15.83 13.66 8.70
C ILE A 200 -16.94 12.92 9.43
N ASN A 201 -18.13 13.49 9.45
CA ASN A 201 -19.33 12.81 9.94
C ASN A 201 -20.08 12.07 8.80
N SER A 202 -21.09 11.30 9.15
CA SER A 202 -21.92 10.53 8.22
C SER A 202 -22.62 11.39 7.16
N ALA A 203 -23.09 12.60 7.50
CA ALA A 203 -23.71 13.51 6.53
C ALA A 203 -22.70 13.97 5.47
N GLN A 204 -21.50 14.36 5.89
CA GLN A 204 -20.41 14.76 4.99
C GLN A 204 -19.95 13.61 4.11
N ALA A 205 -19.89 12.39 4.64
CA ALA A 205 -19.58 11.19 3.87
C ALA A 205 -20.64 10.93 2.78
N ALA A 206 -21.93 11.07 3.12
CA ALA A 206 -23.01 10.93 2.15
C ALA A 206 -22.94 11.99 1.05
N GLU A 207 -22.70 13.26 1.39
CA GLU A 207 -22.54 14.34 0.41
C GLU A 207 -21.35 14.11 -0.55
N LEU A 208 -20.24 13.58 -0.03
CA LEU A 208 -19.08 13.23 -0.86
C LEU A 208 -19.39 12.03 -1.77
N LYS A 209 -20.13 11.04 -1.27
CA LYS A 209 -20.57 9.89 -2.07
C LYS A 209 -21.46 10.34 -3.22
N GLU A 210 -22.42 11.21 -2.94
CA GLU A 210 -23.35 11.78 -3.93
C GLU A 210 -22.60 12.54 -5.03
N ALA A 211 -21.58 13.33 -4.67
CA ALA A 211 -20.69 13.99 -5.63
C ALA A 211 -19.85 13.02 -6.48
N GLY A 212 -19.84 11.72 -6.14
CA GLY A 212 -19.17 10.67 -6.87
C GLY A 212 -17.81 10.26 -6.29
N LEU A 213 -17.51 10.59 -5.03
CA LEU A 213 -16.23 10.20 -4.41
C LEU A 213 -16.05 8.67 -4.43
N THR A 214 -14.92 8.20 -4.96
CA THR A 214 -14.67 6.75 -5.06
C THR A 214 -13.93 6.21 -3.85
N ALA A 215 -13.00 6.97 -3.27
CA ALA A 215 -12.26 6.58 -2.08
C ALA A 215 -12.05 7.74 -1.09
N TYR A 216 -11.92 7.41 0.20
CA TYR A 216 -11.55 8.37 1.23
C TYR A 216 -10.32 7.85 1.98
N ASN A 217 -9.27 8.65 2.02
CA ASN A 217 -8.05 8.30 2.75
C ASN A 217 -8.13 8.78 4.19
N HIS A 218 -8.00 7.84 5.13
CA HIS A 218 -7.93 8.11 6.56
C HIS A 218 -7.11 7.01 7.24
N ASN A 219 -5.79 7.21 7.32
CA ASN A 219 -4.86 6.24 7.90
C ASN A 219 -5.18 5.97 9.37
N VAL A 220 -4.62 4.90 9.94
CA VAL A 220 -4.54 4.72 11.41
C VAL A 220 -3.11 4.94 11.92
N ASP A 221 -2.18 5.21 11.00
CA ASP A 221 -0.78 5.60 11.16
C ASP A 221 0.12 4.52 11.78
N THR A 222 -0.26 3.93 12.90
CA THR A 222 0.49 2.89 13.61
C THR A 222 -0.46 2.00 14.44
N SER A 223 0.07 1.19 15.36
CA SER A 223 -0.71 0.43 16.34
C SER A 223 -1.52 1.37 17.25
N ARG A 224 -2.58 0.83 17.86
CA ARG A 224 -3.37 1.58 18.85
C ARG A 224 -2.52 1.95 20.07
N GLU A 225 -1.62 1.06 20.43
CA GLU A 225 -0.77 1.14 21.62
C GLU A 225 0.32 2.22 21.47
N TYR A 226 0.87 2.39 20.27
CA TYR A 226 1.92 3.38 20.01
C TYR A 226 1.40 4.75 19.55
N TYR A 227 0.16 4.82 19.06
CA TYR A 227 -0.44 6.04 18.53
C TYR A 227 -0.31 7.29 19.43
N PRO A 228 -0.49 7.21 20.77
CA PRO A 228 -0.35 8.38 21.67
C PRO A 228 1.06 8.98 21.71
N ASN A 229 2.10 8.25 21.32
CA ASN A 229 3.47 8.76 21.23
C ASN A 229 3.69 9.64 19.99
N VAL A 230 2.79 9.57 19.01
CA VAL A 230 2.94 10.22 17.70
C VAL A 230 1.96 11.37 17.55
N ILE A 231 0.72 11.19 18.01
CA ILE A 231 -0.40 12.14 17.87
C ILE A 231 -1.20 12.15 19.16
N THR A 232 -1.39 13.33 19.76
CA THR A 232 -2.18 13.48 21.01
C THR A 232 -3.46 14.29 20.80
N THR A 233 -3.52 15.11 19.74
CA THR A 233 -4.66 15.99 19.48
C THR A 233 -5.94 15.23 19.10
N ARG A 234 -5.87 13.95 18.71
CA ARG A 234 -7.02 13.10 18.37
C ARG A 234 -6.81 11.68 18.85
N THR A 235 -7.90 10.98 19.13
CA THR A 235 -7.90 9.59 19.59
C THR A 235 -7.85 8.61 18.42
N TYR A 236 -7.43 7.38 18.68
CA TYR A 236 -7.46 6.30 17.69
C TYR A 236 -8.89 5.97 17.26
N ASP A 237 -9.85 6.01 18.19
CA ASP A 237 -11.26 5.69 17.95
C ASP A 237 -11.97 6.73 17.08
N GLU A 238 -11.61 8.01 17.19
CA GLU A 238 -12.12 9.04 16.24
C GLU A 238 -11.77 8.70 14.79
N ARG A 239 -10.62 8.05 14.56
CA ARG A 239 -10.22 7.61 13.21
C ARG A 239 -11.04 6.43 12.74
N LEU A 240 -11.21 5.42 13.60
CA LEU A 240 -12.04 4.26 13.30
C LEU A 240 -13.50 4.66 13.05
N GLN A 241 -14.00 5.66 13.79
CA GLN A 241 -15.33 6.22 13.58
C GLN A 241 -15.46 6.90 12.22
N THR A 242 -14.43 7.64 11.79
CA THR A 242 -14.39 8.23 10.44
C THR A 242 -14.39 7.14 9.37
N LEU A 243 -13.63 6.05 9.56
CA LEU A 243 -13.63 4.90 8.65
C LEU A 243 -15.01 4.23 8.57
N ALA A 244 -15.71 4.10 9.69
CA ALA A 244 -17.08 3.60 9.71
C ALA A 244 -18.00 4.50 8.87
N HIS A 245 -17.97 5.82 9.07
CA HIS A 245 -18.78 6.76 8.29
C HIS A 245 -18.53 6.69 6.77
N VAL A 246 -17.27 6.62 6.36
CA VAL A 246 -16.87 6.48 4.94
C VAL A 246 -17.46 5.21 4.34
N ARG A 247 -17.30 4.09 5.05
CA ARG A 247 -17.75 2.78 4.58
C ARG A 247 -19.27 2.67 4.57
N ASP A 248 -19.95 3.16 5.59
CA ASP A 248 -21.41 3.13 5.68
C ASP A 248 -22.05 4.00 4.58
N ALA A 249 -21.36 5.05 4.13
CA ALA A 249 -21.74 5.84 2.95
C ALA A 249 -21.42 5.13 1.61
N GLY A 250 -20.84 3.94 1.61
CA GLY A 250 -20.48 3.19 0.40
C GLY A 250 -19.29 3.78 -0.37
N ILE A 251 -18.41 4.53 0.31
CA ILE A 251 -17.14 5.01 -0.24
C ILE A 251 -16.05 3.99 0.11
N ASN A 252 -15.11 3.74 -0.82
CA ASN A 252 -14.00 2.83 -0.53
C ASN A 252 -13.06 3.43 0.51
N VAL A 253 -12.67 2.62 1.49
CA VAL A 253 -11.70 3.03 2.52
C VAL A 253 -10.27 2.87 1.99
N CYS A 254 -9.48 3.95 2.07
CA CYS A 254 -8.03 3.91 1.94
C CYS A 254 -7.43 4.18 3.33
N SER A 255 -6.85 3.17 3.98
CA SER A 255 -6.32 3.32 5.34
C SER A 255 -5.11 2.44 5.52
N GLY A 256 -4.01 3.04 5.98
CA GLY A 256 -2.77 2.34 6.29
C GLY A 256 -1.96 3.08 7.34
N GLY A 257 -0.63 3.00 7.24
CA GLY A 257 0.27 3.50 8.27
C GLY A 257 1.60 4.06 7.76
N ILE A 258 2.42 4.53 8.69
CA ILE A 258 3.77 5.03 8.48
C ILE A 258 4.72 4.17 9.31
N LEU A 259 5.77 3.67 8.67
CA LEU A 259 6.82 2.90 9.29
C LEU A 259 8.03 3.78 9.59
N GLY A 260 8.67 3.60 10.74
CA GLY A 260 9.84 4.37 11.19
C GLY A 260 9.50 5.59 12.04
N LEU A 261 8.34 5.62 12.71
CA LEU A 261 7.95 6.63 13.70
C LEU A 261 8.67 6.46 15.05
N GLY A 262 9.45 5.38 15.23
CA GLY A 262 10.02 4.93 16.50
C GLY A 262 9.26 3.75 17.12
N GLU A 263 8.27 3.22 16.40
CA GLU A 263 7.50 2.04 16.75
C GLU A 263 8.34 0.75 16.65
N LYS A 264 7.84 -0.32 17.26
CA LYS A 264 8.48 -1.64 17.26
C LYS A 264 7.86 -2.56 16.20
N PRO A 265 8.51 -3.68 15.83
CA PRO A 265 7.90 -4.66 14.93
C PRO A 265 6.51 -5.15 15.35
N GLU A 266 6.23 -5.22 16.65
CA GLU A 266 4.91 -5.56 17.19
C GLU A 266 3.84 -4.52 16.83
N ASP A 267 4.22 -3.27 16.65
CA ASP A 267 3.32 -2.20 16.24
C ASP A 267 2.91 -2.31 14.77
N HIS A 268 3.79 -2.86 13.91
CA HIS A 268 3.42 -3.20 12.53
C HIS A 268 2.34 -4.29 12.50
N VAL A 269 2.47 -5.31 13.37
CA VAL A 269 1.44 -6.34 13.57
C VAL A 269 0.14 -5.69 14.07
N GLY A 270 0.23 -4.76 15.03
CA GLY A 270 -0.92 -4.00 15.54
C GLY A 270 -1.63 -3.18 14.46
N LEU A 271 -0.87 -2.51 13.59
CA LEU A 271 -1.37 -1.76 12.44
C LEU A 271 -2.15 -2.68 11.48
N ILE A 272 -1.54 -3.78 11.05
CA ILE A 272 -2.17 -4.74 10.12
C ILE A 272 -3.41 -5.38 10.77
N TYR A 273 -3.33 -5.73 12.05
CA TYR A 273 -4.46 -6.24 12.81
C TYR A 273 -5.64 -5.27 12.76
N THR A 274 -5.46 -4.01 13.13
CA THR A 274 -6.54 -3.01 13.12
C THR A 274 -7.25 -2.96 11.78
N VAL A 275 -6.51 -2.82 10.68
CA VAL A 275 -7.14 -2.64 9.35
C VAL A 275 -7.75 -3.92 8.79
N SER A 276 -7.18 -5.09 9.12
CA SER A 276 -7.68 -6.39 8.66
C SER A 276 -8.88 -6.90 9.45
N THR A 277 -9.10 -6.40 10.67
CA THR A 277 -10.28 -6.74 11.49
C THR A 277 -11.38 -5.69 11.43
N LEU A 278 -11.26 -4.68 10.56
CA LEU A 278 -12.41 -3.84 10.21
C LEU A 278 -13.50 -4.74 9.61
N PRO A 279 -14.80 -4.38 9.69
CA PRO A 279 -15.83 -5.30 9.20
C PRO A 279 -15.82 -5.47 7.67
N SER A 280 -15.01 -4.68 6.96
CA SER A 280 -14.47 -5.00 5.65
C SER A 280 -13.03 -4.49 5.57
N HIS A 281 -12.12 -5.24 4.93
CA HIS A 281 -10.77 -4.74 4.65
C HIS A 281 -10.81 -3.41 3.89
N PRO A 282 -9.81 -2.52 4.08
CA PRO A 282 -9.67 -1.35 3.24
C PRO A 282 -9.49 -1.78 1.77
N GLU A 283 -10.01 -0.96 0.87
CA GLU A 283 -9.79 -1.14 -0.57
C GLU A 283 -8.32 -0.91 -0.92
N SER A 284 -7.71 0.07 -0.28
CA SER A 284 -6.30 0.40 -0.43
C SER A 284 -5.62 0.52 0.94
N PHE A 285 -4.51 -0.18 1.11
CA PHE A 285 -3.62 -0.12 2.27
C PHE A 285 -2.30 0.57 1.88
N PRO A 286 -2.16 1.89 2.10
CA PRO A 286 -0.91 2.59 1.89
C PRO A 286 0.12 2.27 2.99
N VAL A 287 1.30 1.80 2.56
CA VAL A 287 2.48 1.66 3.40
C VAL A 287 3.38 2.84 3.11
N ASN A 288 3.51 3.73 4.09
CA ASN A 288 4.42 4.86 4.04
C ASN A 288 5.67 4.50 4.84
N ALA A 289 6.85 4.94 4.41
CA ALA A 289 8.01 5.07 5.28
C ALA A 289 8.11 6.53 5.73
N LEU A 290 8.53 6.76 6.98
CA LEU A 290 8.77 8.09 7.50
C LEU A 290 9.73 8.83 6.57
N VAL A 291 9.35 10.05 6.19
CA VAL A 291 10.23 11.03 5.58
C VAL A 291 10.58 12.02 6.67
N PRO A 292 11.79 11.98 7.25
CA PRO A 292 12.19 12.92 8.29
C PRO A 292 12.20 14.34 7.73
N ILE A 293 11.49 15.25 8.40
CA ILE A 293 11.42 16.66 7.98
C ILE A 293 11.92 17.53 9.12
N LYS A 294 12.98 18.29 8.84
CA LYS A 294 13.57 19.25 9.78
C LYS A 294 12.50 20.15 10.39
N GLY A 295 12.57 20.32 11.71
CA GLY A 295 11.62 21.11 12.49
C GLY A 295 10.45 20.32 13.07
N THR A 296 10.15 19.12 12.55
CA THR A 296 9.23 18.19 13.20
C THR A 296 9.94 17.43 14.33
N PRO A 297 9.23 16.93 15.36
CA PRO A 297 9.84 16.12 16.42
C PRO A 297 10.54 14.85 15.92
N LEU A 298 10.14 14.32 14.76
CA LEU A 298 10.78 13.17 14.11
C LEU A 298 11.73 13.58 12.97
N GLY A 299 12.17 14.84 12.94
CA GLY A 299 12.99 15.39 11.86
C GLY A 299 14.38 14.79 11.72
N ASP A 300 14.91 14.24 12.81
CA ASP A 300 16.26 13.64 12.88
C ASP A 300 16.19 12.10 13.01
N GLN A 301 15.01 11.49 12.81
CA GLN A 301 14.88 10.04 12.82
C GLN A 301 15.64 9.39 11.68
N GLU A 302 16.24 8.23 11.96
CA GLU A 302 16.85 7.41 10.92
C GLU A 302 15.78 6.77 10.05
N ARG A 303 16.14 6.51 8.79
CA ARG A 303 15.25 5.82 7.86
C ARG A 303 15.02 4.39 8.34
N ILE A 304 13.76 3.95 8.32
CA ILE A 304 13.45 2.55 8.60
C ILE A 304 14.19 1.61 7.63
N PRO A 305 14.82 0.53 8.13
CA PRO A 305 15.40 -0.50 7.30
C PRO A 305 14.41 -1.09 6.28
N PHE A 306 14.89 -1.36 5.07
CA PHE A 306 14.05 -1.85 3.98
C PHE A 306 13.41 -3.22 4.26
N ASP A 307 14.09 -4.08 5.02
CA ASP A 307 13.59 -5.40 5.39
C ASP A 307 12.28 -5.32 6.20
N ALA A 308 12.13 -4.29 7.05
CA ALA A 308 10.89 -4.01 7.77
C ALA A 308 9.76 -3.55 6.83
N VAL A 309 10.07 -2.75 5.81
CA VAL A 309 9.10 -2.33 4.78
C VAL A 309 8.61 -3.54 3.98
N LEU A 310 9.54 -4.36 3.49
CA LEU A 310 9.22 -5.57 2.72
C LEU A 310 8.41 -6.57 3.55
N ARG A 311 8.76 -6.74 4.84
CA ARG A 311 8.04 -7.60 5.78
C ARG A 311 6.60 -7.14 5.99
N THR A 312 6.39 -5.84 6.19
CA THR A 312 5.06 -5.25 6.37
C THR A 312 4.20 -5.40 5.11
N ILE A 313 4.75 -5.11 3.92
CA ILE A 313 4.05 -5.29 2.63
C ILE A 313 3.65 -6.76 2.43
N SER A 314 4.59 -7.68 2.66
CA SER A 314 4.35 -9.11 2.45
C SER A 314 3.30 -9.66 3.42
N THR A 315 3.38 -9.25 4.69
CA THR A 315 2.39 -9.61 5.71
C THR A 315 1.01 -9.05 5.35
N ALA A 316 0.93 -7.77 4.96
CA ALA A 316 -0.33 -7.14 4.58
C ALA A 316 -0.98 -7.83 3.38
N ARG A 317 -0.21 -8.26 2.38
CA ARG A 317 -0.72 -9.01 1.22
C ARG A 317 -1.27 -10.36 1.61
N ILE A 318 -0.61 -11.09 2.50
CA ILE A 318 -1.08 -12.39 2.99
C ILE A 318 -2.39 -12.23 3.79
N VAL A 319 -2.45 -11.24 4.66
CA VAL A 319 -3.62 -10.99 5.53
C VAL A 319 -4.81 -10.41 4.76
N MET A 320 -4.55 -9.52 3.79
CA MET A 320 -5.56 -8.80 3.01
C MET A 320 -5.37 -9.05 1.50
N PRO A 321 -5.65 -10.29 1.02
CA PRO A 321 -5.22 -10.72 -0.32
C PRO A 321 -5.87 -9.98 -1.48
N ALA A 322 -7.06 -9.39 -1.29
CA ALA A 322 -7.78 -8.62 -2.31
C ALA A 322 -7.54 -7.09 -2.24
N THR A 323 -6.84 -6.61 -1.20
CA THR A 323 -6.60 -5.17 -0.98
C THR A 323 -5.47 -4.67 -1.89
N ILE A 324 -5.61 -3.46 -2.42
CA ILE A 324 -4.51 -2.78 -3.11
C ILE A 324 -3.47 -2.37 -2.07
N ILE A 325 -2.21 -2.78 -2.23
CA ILE A 325 -1.14 -2.40 -1.32
C ILE A 325 -0.26 -1.38 -2.02
N ARG A 326 -0.23 -0.17 -1.48
CA ARG A 326 0.43 0.97 -2.09
C ARG A 326 1.76 1.26 -1.42
N ILE A 327 2.83 1.33 -2.22
CA ILE A 327 4.07 1.98 -1.80
C ILE A 327 3.82 3.48 -1.89
N ALA A 328 3.68 4.14 -0.74
CA ALA A 328 3.23 5.52 -0.65
C ALA A 328 4.40 6.49 -0.37
N ALA A 329 4.33 7.29 0.71
CA ALA A 329 5.42 8.19 1.05
C ALA A 329 6.71 7.42 1.41
N GLY A 330 7.87 8.02 1.13
CA GLY A 330 9.18 7.38 1.30
C GLY A 330 9.65 6.57 0.09
N ARG A 331 8.81 6.35 -0.93
CA ARG A 331 9.20 5.65 -2.17
C ARG A 331 10.41 6.29 -2.87
N LYS A 332 10.51 7.62 -2.87
CA LYS A 332 11.59 8.35 -3.58
C LYS A 332 12.99 7.99 -3.06
N THR A 333 13.11 7.53 -1.82
CA THR A 333 14.39 7.10 -1.24
C THR A 333 14.69 5.62 -1.49
N MET A 334 13.74 4.84 -2.02
CA MET A 334 13.96 3.45 -2.38
C MET A 334 14.69 3.34 -3.72
N SER A 335 15.70 2.49 -3.75
CA SER A 335 16.32 2.05 -5.00
C SER A 335 15.30 1.34 -5.90
N GLU A 336 15.56 1.31 -7.20
CA GLU A 336 14.72 0.59 -8.15
C GLU A 336 14.57 -0.89 -7.75
N ALA A 337 15.66 -1.56 -7.36
CA ALA A 337 15.62 -2.96 -6.94
C ALA A 337 14.72 -3.21 -5.71
N GLU A 338 14.74 -2.31 -4.72
CA GLU A 338 13.85 -2.38 -3.56
C GLU A 338 12.37 -2.23 -3.97
N GLN A 339 12.06 -1.31 -4.88
CA GLN A 339 10.70 -1.12 -5.39
C GLN A 339 10.22 -2.37 -6.14
N ILE A 340 11.06 -2.95 -7.01
CA ILE A 340 10.74 -4.19 -7.74
C ILE A 340 10.53 -5.36 -6.81
N LEU A 341 11.33 -5.50 -5.75
CA LEU A 341 11.12 -6.54 -4.75
C LEU A 341 9.79 -6.37 -4.01
N CYS A 342 9.39 -5.12 -3.69
CA CYS A 342 8.07 -4.84 -3.14
C CYS A 342 6.93 -5.18 -4.10
N PHE A 343 7.04 -4.87 -5.40
CA PHE A 343 6.04 -5.26 -6.40
C PHE A 343 5.94 -6.78 -6.51
N ASN A 344 7.08 -7.48 -6.57
CA ASN A 344 7.10 -8.94 -6.62
C ASN A 344 6.53 -9.59 -5.35
N ALA A 345 6.70 -8.95 -4.18
CA ALA A 345 6.09 -9.36 -2.93
C ALA A 345 4.59 -9.02 -2.83
N GLY A 346 4.02 -8.25 -3.77
CA GLY A 346 2.58 -8.02 -3.88
C GLY A 346 2.10 -6.61 -3.56
N ALA A 347 3.00 -5.63 -3.45
CA ALA A 347 2.59 -4.23 -3.64
C ALA A 347 2.12 -4.04 -5.09
N ASN A 348 1.08 -3.25 -5.31
CA ASN A 348 0.48 -3.07 -6.63
C ASN A 348 -0.15 -1.69 -6.83
N ALA A 349 0.37 -0.68 -6.12
CA ALA A 349 0.04 0.72 -6.35
C ALA A 349 1.18 1.64 -5.93
N ILE A 350 1.24 2.82 -6.54
CA ILE A 350 2.21 3.88 -6.23
C ILE A 350 1.56 5.27 -6.34
N PHE A 351 2.20 6.25 -5.70
CA PHE A 351 2.06 7.65 -6.11
C PHE A 351 3.06 8.01 -7.21
N THR A 352 2.62 8.79 -8.18
CA THR A 352 3.39 9.26 -9.35
C THR A 352 3.10 10.73 -9.64
N GLY A 353 4.13 11.48 -10.00
CA GLY A 353 4.07 12.89 -10.37
C GLY A 353 5.23 13.71 -9.83
N GLU A 354 5.20 15.02 -10.04
CA GLU A 354 6.30 15.90 -9.60
C GLU A 354 6.46 15.96 -8.07
N LYS A 355 5.34 15.90 -7.35
CA LYS A 355 5.30 15.99 -5.88
C LYS A 355 4.11 15.25 -5.31
N MET A 356 4.19 14.91 -4.02
CA MET A 356 3.04 14.47 -3.22
C MET A 356 2.43 15.68 -2.48
N LEU A 357 2.31 15.61 -1.15
CA LEU A 357 1.73 16.69 -0.35
C LEU A 357 2.74 17.83 -0.12
N THR A 358 3.86 17.49 0.50
CA THR A 358 4.96 18.41 0.85
C THR A 358 6.33 17.82 0.57
N THR A 359 6.40 16.56 0.12
CA THR A 359 7.63 15.83 -0.17
C THR A 359 7.69 15.50 -1.65
N GLU A 360 8.91 15.23 -2.12
CA GLU A 360 9.18 14.77 -3.49
C GLU A 360 8.47 13.45 -3.79
N CYS A 361 8.25 13.21 -5.08
CA CYS A 361 7.70 11.98 -5.63
C CYS A 361 8.56 11.53 -6.81
N ASN A 362 8.41 10.28 -7.24
CA ASN A 362 8.99 9.82 -8.49
C ASN A 362 8.16 10.38 -9.66
N GLY A 363 8.85 10.90 -10.67
CA GLY A 363 8.22 11.54 -11.82
C GLY A 363 7.52 10.52 -12.72
N TRP A 364 6.57 10.99 -13.53
CA TRP A 364 5.83 10.12 -14.45
C TRP A 364 6.74 9.39 -15.43
N ASP A 365 7.76 10.05 -15.97
CA ASP A 365 8.64 9.43 -16.97
C ASP A 365 9.61 8.43 -16.33
N GLU A 366 10.12 8.74 -15.13
CA GLU A 366 10.89 7.80 -14.30
C GLU A 366 10.08 6.51 -14.04
N ASP A 367 8.80 6.65 -13.69
CA ASP A 367 7.90 5.51 -13.45
C ASP A 367 7.59 4.73 -14.73
N LYS A 368 7.32 5.41 -15.85
CA LYS A 368 7.08 4.78 -17.16
C LYS A 368 8.28 3.97 -17.63
N GLU A 369 9.49 4.53 -17.49
CA GLU A 369 10.72 3.84 -17.87
C GLU A 369 10.97 2.60 -17.00
N MET A 370 10.81 2.71 -15.68
CA MET A 370 10.91 1.57 -14.77
C MET A 370 9.88 0.50 -15.15
N PHE A 371 8.64 0.89 -15.42
CA PHE A 371 7.58 -0.05 -15.80
C PHE A 371 7.93 -0.78 -17.10
N GLY A 372 8.43 -0.05 -18.10
CA GLY A 372 8.91 -0.62 -19.36
C GLY A 372 10.04 -1.63 -19.18
N ARG A 373 11.03 -1.35 -18.32
CA ARG A 373 12.15 -2.27 -18.01
C ARG A 373 11.67 -3.58 -17.38
N TRP A 374 10.71 -3.51 -16.47
CA TRP A 374 10.29 -4.65 -15.63
C TRP A 374 9.00 -5.34 -16.08
N GLY A 375 8.43 -4.91 -17.22
CA GLY A 375 7.19 -5.48 -17.76
C GLY A 375 5.94 -5.18 -16.91
N LEU A 376 5.95 -4.07 -16.18
CA LEU A 376 4.80 -3.57 -15.44
C LEU A 376 3.95 -2.69 -16.35
N VAL A 377 2.65 -2.64 -16.07
CA VAL A 377 1.68 -1.83 -16.81
C VAL A 377 0.79 -1.03 -15.86
N PRO A 378 0.38 0.19 -16.23
CA PRO A 378 -0.63 0.92 -15.47
C PRO A 378 -1.94 0.13 -15.41
N MET A 379 -2.46 -0.09 -14.21
CA MET A 379 -3.79 -0.68 -14.00
C MET A 379 -4.87 0.27 -14.50
N LYS A 380 -5.87 -0.23 -15.25
CA LYS A 380 -6.94 0.63 -15.78
C LYS A 380 -7.83 1.17 -14.66
N SER A 381 -8.47 2.31 -14.93
CA SER A 381 -9.46 2.90 -14.03
C SER A 381 -10.60 1.90 -13.78
N PHE A 382 -11.04 1.77 -12.53
CA PHE A 382 -12.08 0.83 -12.07
C PHE A 382 -11.82 -0.66 -12.31
N GLU A 383 -10.62 -1.04 -12.81
CA GLU A 383 -10.24 -2.44 -12.97
C GLU A 383 -9.84 -3.02 -11.61
N ARG A 384 -10.75 -3.78 -10.99
CA ARG A 384 -10.47 -4.54 -9.76
C ARG A 384 -10.21 -6.00 -10.09
N GLY A 385 -9.26 -6.61 -9.37
CA GLY A 385 -9.01 -8.05 -9.45
C GLY A 385 -10.31 -8.85 -9.27
N ALA A 386 -10.44 -9.97 -10.00
CA ALA A 386 -11.67 -10.71 -10.27
C ALA A 386 -12.49 -11.24 -9.06
N SER A 387 -12.10 -10.94 -7.82
CA SER A 387 -12.65 -11.51 -6.59
C SER A 387 -13.76 -10.69 -5.91
N GLN A 388 -14.10 -9.49 -6.39
CA GLN A 388 -15.23 -8.70 -5.83
C GLN A 388 -16.51 -8.80 -6.67
N ARG A 389 -16.84 -9.98 -7.18
CA ARG A 389 -18.24 -10.22 -7.57
C ARG A 389 -19.05 -10.30 -6.28
N THR A 390 -19.73 -9.21 -5.95
CA THR A 390 -20.84 -9.21 -5.00
C THR A 390 -21.76 -10.37 -5.38
N PRO A 391 -22.30 -11.17 -4.44
CA PRO A 391 -23.34 -12.12 -4.78
C PRO A 391 -24.53 -11.30 -5.29
N GLU A 392 -24.78 -11.32 -6.59
CA GLU A 392 -26.05 -10.84 -7.11
C GLU A 392 -27.14 -11.63 -6.39
N LYS A 393 -28.02 -10.92 -5.69
CA LYS A 393 -29.26 -11.51 -5.19
C LYS A 393 -29.93 -12.15 -6.40
N SER A 394 -30.00 -13.48 -6.42
CA SER A 394 -30.79 -14.20 -7.40
C SER A 394 -32.21 -13.68 -7.31
N SER A 395 -32.63 -12.87 -8.28
CA SER A 395 -34.02 -12.60 -8.52
C SER A 395 -34.65 -13.93 -8.89
N GLN A 396 -35.33 -14.55 -7.93
CA GLN A 396 -36.25 -15.64 -8.22
C GLN A 396 -37.28 -15.06 -9.20
N GLN A 397 -37.17 -15.45 -10.46
CA GLN A 397 -38.20 -15.26 -11.45
C GLN A 397 -39.47 -15.91 -10.90
N ALA A 398 -40.43 -15.08 -10.50
CA ALA A 398 -41.80 -15.52 -10.29
C ALA A 398 -42.30 -16.06 -11.63
N GLY A 399 -42.45 -17.39 -11.70
CA GLY A 399 -43.05 -18.05 -12.85
C GLY A 399 -44.47 -17.52 -13.12
N PRO A 400 -44.93 -17.55 -14.38
CA PRO A 400 -46.22 -17.00 -14.75
C PRO A 400 -47.35 -17.78 -14.06
N LYS A 401 -48.18 -17.08 -13.28
CA LYS A 401 -49.42 -17.62 -12.75
C LYS A 401 -50.36 -17.93 -13.91
N ILE A 402 -50.58 -19.22 -14.17
CA ILE A 402 -51.59 -19.72 -15.09
C ILE A 402 -52.97 -19.42 -14.47
N ASN A 403 -53.74 -18.55 -15.12
CA ASN A 403 -55.15 -18.32 -14.80
C ASN A 403 -55.96 -19.55 -15.23
N ALA A 404 -56.31 -20.40 -14.26
CA ALA A 404 -57.37 -21.39 -14.42
C ALA A 404 -58.71 -20.72 -14.09
N ASN A 405 -59.44 -20.28 -15.11
CA ASN A 405 -60.86 -19.99 -14.96
C ASN A 405 -61.62 -20.63 -16.12
N LYS A 406 -62.11 -21.85 -15.90
CA LYS A 406 -63.14 -22.53 -16.71
C LYS A 406 -63.62 -23.79 -15.98
N LYS A 407 -64.82 -23.72 -15.41
CA LYS A 407 -65.86 -24.77 -15.24
C LYS A 407 -67.04 -24.08 -14.52
N ASN A 408 -68.10 -23.69 -15.23
CA ASN A 408 -69.31 -24.50 -15.48
C ASN A 408 -69.78 -25.31 -14.26
N THR A 409 -70.60 -24.70 -13.41
CA THR A 409 -72.02 -25.06 -13.16
C THR A 409 -72.66 -23.98 -12.31
#